data_AF-A0A4P6XMG5-F1
#
_entry.id   AF-A0A4P6XMG5-F1
#
_cell.length_a   1.000
_cell.length_b   1.000
_cell.length_c   1.000
_cell.angle_alpha   90.00
_cell.angle_beta   90.00
_cell.angle_gamma   90.00
#
_symmetry.space_group_name_H-M   'P 1'
#
loop_
_entity.id
_entity.type
_entity.pdbx_description
1 polymer ?
#
loop_
_entity_poly.entity_id
_entity_poly.type
_entity_poly.pdbx_seq_one_letter_code
_entity_poly.pdbx_strand_id
1 'polypeptide(L)'
;MLRGRRKGVVCKSESYANRGKLTKVEEEELREWMDDMMYLGLAPQKLHIRNMADEILAGRANTTPITVGIKWVDNFKARSGNLKVRLSRPKDRKRLLAENPEIMAEWFRLVRRTIHTPPGSPVSGDAELDPETPKNIKELHRHRDITDKLFASGDASPRVLQRRYHQSIKRNPRKTRATGQRKCRFAQSQRGASKKENEI
;
A
#
# COMPACT_ATOMS: atom_id res chain seq x y z
N MET A 1 -12.49 -43.71 29.29
CA MET A 1 -11.66 -42.85 30.16
C MET A 1 -11.33 -43.47 31.53
N LEU A 2 -12.25 -44.16 32.24
CA LEU A 2 -11.94 -44.77 33.56
C LEU A 2 -10.89 -45.90 33.56
N ARG A 3 -10.88 -46.78 32.54
CA ARG A 3 -9.94 -47.93 32.46
C ARG A 3 -8.46 -47.52 32.40
N GLY A 4 -8.14 -46.34 31.85
CA GLY A 4 -6.77 -45.83 31.79
C GLY A 4 -6.29 -45.26 33.11
N ARG A 5 -7.14 -44.49 33.82
CA ARG A 5 -6.83 -43.95 35.15
C ARG A 5 -6.57 -45.05 36.19
N ARG A 6 -7.34 -46.14 36.16
CA ARG A 6 -7.11 -47.32 37.02
C ARG A 6 -5.76 -48.00 36.79
N LYS A 7 -5.13 -47.81 35.61
CA LYS A 7 -3.80 -48.32 35.27
C LYS A 7 -2.68 -47.28 35.49
N GLY A 8 -2.98 -46.16 36.14
CA GLY A 8 -2.01 -45.08 36.36
C GLY A 8 -1.64 -44.28 35.10
N VAL A 9 -2.42 -44.40 34.02
CA VAL A 9 -2.15 -43.66 32.79
C VAL A 9 -2.50 -42.18 33.00
N VAL A 10 -1.46 -41.35 32.96
CA VAL A 10 -1.53 -39.88 33.07
C VAL A 10 -2.40 -39.32 31.93
N CYS A 11 -3.12 -38.22 32.17
CA CYS A 11 -3.99 -37.66 31.15
C CYS A 11 -3.16 -37.22 29.92
N LYS A 12 -3.67 -37.44 28.70
CA LYS A 12 -3.01 -36.99 27.45
C LYS A 12 -2.83 -35.46 27.38
N SER A 13 -3.57 -34.69 28.19
CA SER A 13 -3.37 -33.25 28.34
C SER A 13 -2.20 -32.90 29.25
N GLU A 14 -1.87 -33.78 30.19
CA GLU A 14 -0.78 -33.62 31.17
C GLU A 14 0.54 -34.18 30.63
N SER A 15 0.51 -35.14 29.69
CA SER A 15 1.73 -35.64 29.03
C SER A 15 2.28 -34.64 28.02
N TYR A 16 3.08 -33.70 28.52
CA TYR A 16 3.82 -32.72 27.72
C TYR A 16 4.75 -33.40 26.68
N ALA A 17 5.30 -34.57 27.03
CA ALA A 17 6.33 -35.31 26.27
C ALA A 17 5.95 -35.66 24.83
N ASN A 18 4.66 -35.82 24.49
CA ASN A 18 4.26 -36.22 23.13
C ASN A 18 3.87 -35.03 22.22
N ARG A 19 3.78 -33.82 22.75
CA ARG A 19 3.25 -32.64 22.02
C ARG A 19 4.27 -31.53 21.80
N GLY A 20 5.33 -31.45 22.61
CA GLY A 20 6.43 -30.51 22.46
C GLY A 20 7.65 -31.18 21.84
N LYS A 21 8.17 -30.64 20.73
CA LYS A 21 9.50 -30.99 20.20
C LYS A 21 10.60 -30.25 20.98
N LEU A 22 10.27 -29.07 21.49
CA LEU A 22 11.11 -28.27 22.37
C LEU A 22 10.75 -28.53 23.83
N THR A 23 11.72 -28.35 24.72
CA THR A 23 11.53 -28.31 26.17
C THR A 23 10.87 -26.99 26.59
N LYS A 24 10.36 -26.91 27.82
CA LYS A 24 9.74 -25.67 28.33
C LYS A 24 10.71 -24.49 28.33
N VAL A 25 11.99 -24.74 28.62
CA VAL A 25 13.03 -23.68 28.66
C VAL A 25 13.30 -23.18 27.24
N GLU A 26 13.47 -24.09 26.28
CA GLU A 26 13.63 -23.76 24.86
C GLU A 26 12.41 -22.99 24.31
N GLU A 27 11.19 -23.37 24.73
CA GLU A 27 9.96 -22.63 24.38
C GLU A 27 9.87 -21.24 25.03
N GLU A 28 10.54 -21.02 26.16
CA GLU A 28 10.65 -19.72 26.85
C GLU A 28 11.67 -18.82 26.12
N GLU A 29 12.85 -19.34 25.77
CA GLU A 29 13.86 -18.63 24.97
C GLU A 29 13.29 -18.22 23.61
N LEU A 30 12.56 -19.11 22.94
CA LEU A 30 11.86 -18.78 21.69
C LEU A 30 10.84 -17.65 21.91
N ARG A 31 10.22 -17.56 23.09
CA ARG A 31 9.26 -16.51 23.44
C ARG A 31 9.94 -15.17 23.66
N GLU A 32 11.05 -15.16 24.39
CA GLU A 32 11.88 -13.97 24.58
C GLU A 32 12.37 -13.43 23.24
N TRP A 33 12.91 -14.31 22.38
CA TRP A 33 13.32 -13.92 21.02
C TRP A 33 12.17 -13.32 20.19
N MET A 34 10.96 -13.85 20.31
CA MET A 34 9.79 -13.27 19.64
C MET A 34 9.41 -11.90 20.21
N ASP A 35 9.57 -11.68 21.52
CA ASP A 35 9.30 -10.39 22.16
C ASP A 35 10.33 -9.33 21.73
N ASP A 36 11.61 -9.71 21.67
CA ASP A 36 12.68 -8.86 21.13
C ASP A 36 12.41 -8.47 19.68
N MET A 37 12.02 -9.43 18.84
CA MET A 37 11.60 -9.15 17.46
C MET A 37 10.45 -8.14 17.40
N MET A 38 9.46 -8.32 18.26
CA MET A 38 8.31 -7.43 18.34
C MET A 38 8.68 -6.03 18.85
N TYR A 39 9.60 -5.93 19.80
CA TYR A 39 10.17 -4.67 20.29
C TYR A 39 10.88 -3.91 19.17
N LEU A 40 11.61 -4.63 18.31
CA LEU A 40 12.25 -4.08 17.11
C LEU A 40 11.24 -3.68 16.01
N GLY A 41 9.94 -3.84 16.23
CA GLY A 41 8.90 -3.54 15.25
C GLY A 41 8.80 -4.57 14.12
N LEU A 42 9.47 -5.71 14.26
CA LEU A 42 9.47 -6.79 13.29
C LEU A 42 8.51 -7.88 13.77
N ALA A 43 7.43 -8.06 13.02
CA ALA A 43 6.47 -9.11 13.31
C ALA A 43 6.98 -10.45 12.74
N PRO A 44 7.43 -11.42 13.55
CA PRO A 44 7.98 -12.66 13.03
C PRO A 44 6.91 -13.43 12.23
N GLN A 45 7.30 -14.01 11.10
CA GLN A 45 6.44 -14.88 10.31
C GLN A 45 6.47 -16.31 10.87
N LYS A 46 5.49 -17.14 10.50
CA LYS A 46 5.50 -18.57 10.86
C LYS A 46 6.80 -19.27 10.45
N LEU A 47 7.35 -18.89 9.30
CA LEU A 47 8.63 -19.42 8.81
C LEU A 47 9.78 -19.05 9.74
N HIS A 48 9.89 -17.78 10.15
CA HIS A 48 10.95 -17.34 11.05
C HIS A 48 10.90 -18.05 12.41
N ILE A 49 9.70 -18.19 12.99
CA ILE A 49 9.51 -18.93 14.26
C ILE A 49 9.92 -20.39 14.11
N ARG A 50 9.64 -20.99 12.94
CA ARG A 50 10.04 -22.36 12.64
C ARG A 50 11.56 -22.50 12.55
N ASN A 51 12.21 -21.61 11.79
CA ASN A 51 13.66 -21.61 11.61
C ASN A 51 14.37 -21.42 12.95
N MET A 52 13.90 -20.47 13.78
CA MET A 52 14.46 -20.26 15.11
C MET A 52 14.29 -21.50 16.01
N ALA A 53 13.13 -22.17 15.94
CA ALA A 53 12.94 -23.43 16.67
C ALA A 53 13.86 -24.55 16.16
N ASP A 54 14.12 -24.61 14.85
CA ASP A 54 15.07 -25.54 14.24
C ASP A 54 16.52 -25.20 14.65
N GLU A 55 16.88 -23.93 14.79
CA GLU A 55 18.18 -23.46 15.29
C GLU A 55 18.39 -23.85 16.76
N ILE A 56 17.39 -23.66 17.62
CA ILE A 56 17.43 -24.10 19.02
C ILE A 56 17.63 -25.62 19.10
N LEU A 57 16.94 -26.38 18.24
CA LEU A 57 17.09 -27.83 18.17
C LEU A 57 18.46 -28.26 17.63
N ALA A 58 19.04 -27.52 16.68
CA ALA A 58 20.36 -27.78 16.14
C ALA A 58 21.47 -27.49 17.16
N GLY A 59 21.28 -26.51 18.04
CA GLY A 59 22.18 -26.21 19.15
C GLY A 59 22.20 -27.30 20.23
N ARG A 60 21.14 -28.10 20.33
CA ARG A 60 21.11 -29.31 21.17
C ARG A 60 21.98 -30.36 20.46
N ALA A 61 23.10 -30.75 21.09
CA ALA A 61 24.14 -31.66 20.56
C ALA A 61 23.63 -33.05 20.12
N ASN A 62 22.74 -33.08 19.14
CA ASN A 62 22.05 -34.24 18.61
C ASN A 62 22.50 -34.42 17.17
N THR A 63 23.06 -35.59 16.89
CA THR A 63 23.62 -35.98 15.59
C THR A 63 22.58 -36.08 14.47
N THR A 64 21.28 -35.97 14.78
CA THR A 64 20.19 -36.04 13.80
C THR A 64 19.58 -34.66 13.58
N PRO A 65 19.35 -34.24 12.32
CA PRO A 65 18.68 -32.96 12.03
C PRO A 65 17.21 -33.08 12.43
N ILE A 66 16.89 -32.75 13.67
CA ILE A 66 15.52 -32.72 14.16
C ILE A 66 14.91 -31.39 13.73
N THR A 67 14.13 -31.42 12.65
CA THR A 67 13.31 -30.26 12.26
C THR A 67 11.91 -30.35 12.86
N VAL A 68 11.34 -29.22 13.25
CA VAL A 68 9.93 -29.13 13.64
C VAL A 68 9.03 -29.27 12.40
N GLY A 69 7.79 -29.74 12.59
CA GLY A 69 6.83 -29.90 11.48
C GLY A 69 6.14 -28.60 11.06
N ILE A 70 5.51 -28.57 9.88
CA ILE A 70 4.82 -27.37 9.33
C ILE A 70 3.73 -26.85 10.28
N LYS A 71 2.96 -27.75 10.91
CA LYS A 71 1.88 -27.41 11.85
C LYS A 71 2.38 -27.13 13.26
N TRP A 72 3.69 -27.27 13.52
CA TRP A 72 4.24 -27.15 14.87
C TRP A 72 4.03 -25.74 15.45
N VAL A 73 4.24 -24.69 14.65
CA VAL A 73 4.06 -23.30 15.10
C VAL A 73 2.62 -23.00 15.50
N ASP A 74 1.65 -23.52 14.76
CA ASP A 74 0.23 -23.35 15.08
C ASP A 74 -0.15 -24.09 16.36
N ASN A 75 0.38 -25.31 16.54
CA ASN A 75 0.21 -26.06 17.78
C ASN A 75 0.90 -25.37 18.97
N PHE A 76 2.11 -24.84 18.78
CA PHE A 76 2.86 -24.10 19.79
C PHE A 76 2.08 -22.90 20.31
N LYS A 77 1.42 -22.16 19.43
CA LYS A 77 0.53 -21.05 19.82
C LYS A 77 -0.68 -21.51 20.60
N ALA A 78 -1.34 -22.57 20.12
CA ALA A 78 -2.49 -23.14 20.81
C ALA A 78 -2.14 -23.64 22.22
N ARG A 79 -0.93 -24.17 22.42
CA ARG A 79 -0.41 -24.59 23.73
C ARG A 79 -0.03 -23.41 24.63
N SER A 80 0.56 -22.38 24.06
CA SER A 80 1.21 -21.32 24.83
C SER A 80 0.26 -20.29 25.43
N GLY A 81 -1.05 -20.32 25.12
CA GLY A 81 -2.17 -19.62 25.78
C GLY A 81 -2.12 -18.07 25.82
N ASN A 82 -0.99 -17.51 26.23
CA ASN A 82 -0.71 -16.11 26.51
C ASN A 82 0.22 -15.46 25.47
N LEU A 83 0.53 -16.15 24.37
CA LEU A 83 1.44 -15.66 23.35
C LEU A 83 0.77 -14.52 22.55
N LYS A 84 0.94 -13.26 22.97
CA LYS A 84 0.46 -12.05 22.27
C LYS A 84 1.26 -11.75 20.99
N VAL A 85 1.71 -12.77 20.26
CA VAL A 85 2.55 -12.55 19.08
C VAL A 85 1.69 -12.09 17.91
N ARG A 86 1.88 -10.84 17.52
CA ARG A 86 1.34 -10.31 16.26
C ARG A 86 2.19 -10.89 15.13
N LEU A 87 1.69 -11.91 14.44
CA LEU A 87 2.35 -12.36 13.21
C LEU A 87 2.23 -11.30 12.13
N SER A 88 3.28 -11.16 11.32
CA SER A 88 3.17 -10.38 10.09
C SER A 88 2.08 -10.98 9.21
N ARG A 89 1.26 -10.10 8.62
CA ARG A 89 0.39 -10.49 7.52
C ARG A 89 1.26 -10.85 6.31
N PRO A 90 0.83 -11.79 5.45
CA PRO A 90 1.47 -11.99 4.16
C PRO A 90 1.49 -10.67 3.39
N LYS A 91 2.62 -10.35 2.75
CA LYS A 91 2.69 -9.20 1.83
C LYS A 91 2.01 -9.56 0.51
N ASP A 92 1.27 -8.61 -0.07
CA ASP A 92 0.69 -8.79 -1.41
C ASP A 92 1.80 -8.98 -2.45
N ARG A 93 1.59 -9.91 -3.39
CA ARG A 93 2.57 -10.23 -4.45
C ARG A 93 3.06 -8.99 -5.21
N LYS A 94 2.15 -8.05 -5.51
CA LYS A 94 2.48 -6.79 -6.20
C LYS A 94 3.50 -5.96 -5.41
N ARG A 95 3.35 -5.91 -4.09
CA ARG A 95 4.24 -5.18 -3.19
C ARG A 95 5.61 -5.85 -3.10
N LEU A 96 5.65 -7.19 -3.03
CA LEU A 96 6.89 -7.97 -3.09
C LEU A 96 7.67 -7.71 -4.39
N LEU A 97 6.98 -7.68 -5.53
CA LEU A 97 7.62 -7.39 -6.82
C LEU A 97 8.14 -5.96 -6.91
N ALA A 98 7.46 -5.00 -6.27
CA ALA A 98 7.90 -3.61 -6.20
C ALA A 98 9.11 -3.40 -5.27
N GLU A 99 9.31 -4.28 -4.28
CA GLU A 99 10.47 -4.27 -3.38
C GLU A 99 11.74 -4.88 -4.02
N ASN A 100 11.75 -5.15 -5.34
CA ASN A 100 12.92 -5.66 -6.04
C ASN A 100 14.09 -4.65 -5.94
N PRO A 101 15.28 -5.05 -5.44
CA PRO A 101 16.42 -4.16 -5.26
C PRO A 101 16.85 -3.44 -6.54
N GLU A 102 16.69 -4.07 -7.71
CA GLU A 102 17.04 -3.46 -9.00
C GLU A 102 16.13 -2.28 -9.32
N ILE A 103 14.81 -2.47 -9.17
CA ILE A 103 13.78 -1.45 -9.40
C ILE A 103 13.98 -0.29 -8.42
N MET A 104 14.23 -0.61 -7.15
CA MET A 104 14.47 0.40 -6.12
C MET A 104 15.76 1.18 -6.41
N ALA A 105 16.84 0.51 -6.82
CA ALA A 105 18.11 1.15 -7.15
C ALA A 105 17.99 2.09 -8.36
N GLU A 106 17.26 1.70 -9.40
CA GLU A 106 17.00 2.56 -10.55
C GLU A 106 16.21 3.82 -10.16
N TRP A 107 15.18 3.66 -9.32
CA TRP A 107 14.44 4.80 -8.78
C TRP A 107 15.34 5.75 -7.98
N PHE A 108 16.18 5.23 -7.08
CA PHE A 108 17.11 6.06 -6.32
C PHE A 108 18.15 6.76 -7.21
N ARG A 109 18.62 6.11 -8.28
CA ARG A 109 19.51 6.75 -9.26
C ARG A 109 18.81 7.93 -9.95
N LEU A 110 17.56 7.76 -10.35
CA LEU A 110 16.76 8.82 -10.95
C LEU A 110 16.56 9.99 -9.97
N VAL A 111 16.19 9.72 -8.72
CA VAL A 111 16.04 10.73 -7.68
C VAL A 111 17.36 11.50 -7.46
N ARG A 112 18.49 10.79 -7.32
CA ARG A 112 19.81 11.43 -7.19
C ARG A 112 20.12 12.30 -8.39
N ARG A 113 19.89 11.80 -9.61
CA ARG A 113 20.09 12.58 -10.83
C ARG A 113 19.22 13.84 -10.83
N THR A 114 17.95 13.76 -10.44
CA THR A 114 17.06 14.94 -10.39
C THR A 114 17.43 15.94 -9.30
N ILE A 115 17.95 15.49 -8.15
CA ILE A 115 18.40 16.37 -7.06
C ILE A 115 19.74 17.03 -7.40
N HIS A 116 20.65 16.30 -8.05
CA HIS A 116 21.99 16.79 -8.41
C HIS A 116 22.05 17.51 -9.75
N THR A 117 21.03 17.38 -10.61
CA THR A 117 20.96 18.17 -11.86
C THR A 117 20.49 19.58 -11.49
N PRO A 118 21.30 20.63 -11.70
CA PRO A 118 20.86 21.99 -11.44
C PRO A 118 19.66 22.32 -12.36
N PRO A 119 18.61 22.98 -11.86
CA PRO A 119 17.47 23.37 -12.68
C PRO A 119 17.95 24.36 -13.75
N GLY A 120 18.11 23.88 -14.99
CA GLY A 120 18.56 24.71 -16.12
C GLY A 120 19.59 24.08 -17.07
N SER A 121 20.09 22.86 -16.82
CA SER A 121 20.97 22.22 -17.81
C SER A 121 20.17 21.79 -19.05
N PRO A 122 20.56 22.18 -20.28
CA PRO A 122 19.81 21.85 -21.48
C PRO A 122 19.89 20.35 -21.73
N VAL A 123 18.76 19.66 -21.63
CA VAL A 123 18.61 18.32 -22.20
C VAL A 123 18.55 18.53 -23.71
N SER A 124 19.66 18.32 -24.39
CA SER A 124 19.73 18.26 -25.85
C SER A 124 18.86 17.10 -26.32
N GLY A 125 17.72 17.43 -26.92
CA GLY A 125 16.67 16.50 -27.29
C GLY A 125 15.34 17.18 -27.07
N ASP A 126 14.83 17.79 -28.13
CA ASP A 126 13.67 18.68 -28.18
C ASP A 126 12.35 17.91 -27.95
N ALA A 127 12.24 17.24 -26.80
CA ALA A 127 10.96 16.89 -26.23
C ALA A 127 10.42 18.16 -25.57
N GLU A 128 9.92 19.06 -26.41
CA GLU A 128 9.07 20.17 -26.04
C GLU A 128 8.11 19.68 -24.94
N LEU A 129 8.32 20.16 -23.71
CA LEU A 129 7.40 19.95 -22.60
C LEU A 129 6.05 20.47 -23.06
N ASP A 130 5.16 19.53 -23.40
CA ASP A 130 3.84 19.80 -23.95
C ASP A 130 3.14 20.84 -23.05
N PRO A 131 2.75 22.02 -23.59
CA PRO A 131 2.25 23.15 -22.79
C PRO A 131 0.95 22.85 -22.03
N GLU A 132 0.40 21.65 -22.18
CA GLU A 132 -0.85 21.17 -21.58
C GLU A 132 -0.64 20.25 -20.36
N THR A 133 0.56 20.26 -19.75
CA THR A 133 0.78 19.55 -18.47
C THR A 133 -0.14 20.11 -17.38
N PRO A 134 -1.04 19.30 -16.77
CA PRO A 134 -2.07 19.81 -15.85
C PRO A 134 -1.45 20.41 -14.58
N LYS A 135 -1.83 21.65 -14.26
CA LYS A 135 -1.16 22.44 -13.21
C LYS A 135 -1.68 22.13 -11.80
N ASN A 136 -2.69 21.27 -11.65
CA ASN A 136 -3.31 20.89 -10.38
C ASN A 136 -3.95 19.48 -10.44
N ILE A 137 -4.03 18.78 -9.30
CA ILE A 137 -4.67 17.45 -9.13
C ILE A 137 -6.08 17.38 -9.72
N LYS A 138 -6.91 18.41 -9.51
CA LYS A 138 -8.27 18.45 -10.06
C LYS A 138 -8.27 18.51 -11.59
N GLU A 139 -7.20 18.99 -12.21
CA GLU A 139 -7.02 19.07 -13.64
C GLU A 139 -6.45 17.77 -14.20
N LEU A 140 -5.53 17.12 -13.48
CA LEU A 140 -5.05 15.76 -13.78
C LEU A 140 -6.21 14.76 -13.85
N HIS A 141 -7.10 14.75 -12.86
CA HIS A 141 -8.26 13.85 -12.86
C HIS A 141 -9.20 14.13 -14.03
N ARG A 142 -9.42 15.41 -14.40
CA ARG A 142 -10.23 15.75 -15.57
C ARG A 142 -9.62 15.28 -16.88
N HIS A 143 -8.31 15.47 -17.06
CA HIS A 143 -7.63 15.00 -18.26
C HIS A 143 -7.70 13.49 -18.37
N ARG A 144 -7.56 12.78 -17.25
CA ARG A 144 -7.74 11.32 -17.17
C ARG A 144 -9.16 10.89 -17.58
N ASP A 145 -10.20 11.53 -17.05
CA ASP A 145 -11.58 11.21 -17.40
C ASP A 145 -11.86 11.47 -18.90
N ILE A 146 -11.24 12.51 -19.48
CA ILE A 146 -11.34 12.82 -20.91
C ILE A 146 -10.65 11.74 -21.74
N THR A 147 -9.43 11.32 -21.36
CA THR A 147 -8.73 10.26 -22.09
C THR A 147 -9.50 8.94 -22.04
N ASP A 148 -10.01 8.56 -20.87
CA ASP A 148 -10.76 7.31 -20.71
C ASP A 148 -12.03 7.28 -21.57
N LYS A 149 -12.73 8.42 -21.68
CA LYS A 149 -13.89 8.58 -22.57
C LYS A 149 -13.53 8.50 -24.06
N LEU A 150 -12.39 9.06 -24.45
CA LEU A 150 -11.93 9.02 -25.84
C LEU A 150 -11.53 7.61 -26.26
N PHE A 151 -10.83 6.87 -25.41
CA PHE A 151 -10.50 5.46 -25.67
C PHE A 151 -11.74 4.55 -25.68
N ALA A 152 -12.75 4.86 -24.87
CA ALA A 152 -14.03 4.14 -24.88
C ALA A 152 -14.89 4.42 -26.12
N SER A 153 -14.64 5.51 -26.86
CA SER A 153 -15.45 5.91 -28.03
C SER A 153 -15.20 5.06 -29.28
N GLY A 154 -14.19 4.17 -29.27
CA GLY A 154 -13.92 3.23 -30.36
C GLY A 154 -13.22 3.83 -31.59
N ASP A 155 -12.83 5.11 -31.55
CA ASP A 155 -12.07 5.75 -32.63
C ASP A 155 -10.63 5.19 -32.66
N ALA A 156 -10.28 4.41 -33.68
CA ALA A 156 -8.99 3.73 -33.77
C ALA A 156 -7.82 4.63 -34.24
N SER A 157 -8.08 5.85 -34.72
CA SER A 157 -7.04 6.71 -35.31
C SER A 157 -6.37 7.58 -34.24
N PRO A 158 -5.05 7.41 -33.96
CA PRO A 158 -4.35 8.17 -32.93
C PRO A 158 -4.40 9.69 -33.16
N ARG A 159 -4.37 10.13 -34.43
CA ARG A 159 -4.46 11.54 -34.80
C ARG A 159 -5.83 12.16 -34.49
N VAL A 160 -6.90 11.39 -34.61
CA VAL A 160 -8.27 11.85 -34.33
C VAL A 160 -8.48 11.97 -32.82
N LEU A 161 -8.04 10.97 -32.06
CA LEU A 161 -8.06 10.98 -30.60
C LEU A 161 -7.29 12.19 -30.04
N GLN A 162 -6.08 12.43 -30.58
CA GLN A 162 -5.26 13.56 -30.17
C GLN A 162 -5.94 14.91 -30.46
N ARG A 163 -6.55 15.09 -31.64
CA ARG A 163 -7.31 16.31 -31.96
C ARG A 163 -8.51 16.52 -31.03
N ARG A 164 -9.27 15.47 -30.73
CA ARG A 164 -10.45 15.53 -29.85
C ARG A 164 -10.06 15.83 -28.40
N TYR A 165 -8.96 15.26 -27.92
CA TYR A 165 -8.40 15.54 -26.61
C TYR A 165 -8.03 17.03 -26.48
N HIS A 166 -7.22 17.56 -27.39
CA HIS A 166 -6.82 18.97 -27.39
C HIS A 166 -8.04 19.92 -27.52
N GLN A 167 -9.06 19.55 -28.30
CA GLN A 167 -10.28 20.34 -28.40
C GLN A 167 -11.12 20.33 -27.11
N SER A 168 -11.09 19.22 -26.36
CA SER A 168 -11.81 19.06 -25.09
C SER A 168 -11.14 19.83 -23.95
N ILE A 169 -9.82 19.92 -23.95
CA ILE A 169 -9.05 20.72 -22.98
C ILE A 169 -9.31 22.22 -23.20
N LYS A 170 -9.37 22.67 -24.46
CA LYS A 170 -9.65 24.07 -24.83
C LYS A 170 -11.10 24.49 -24.52
N ARG A 171 -12.06 23.57 -24.54
CA ARG A 171 -13.46 23.78 -24.13
C ARG A 171 -13.65 23.76 -22.61
N ASN A 172 -12.94 24.60 -21.86
CA ASN A 172 -13.14 24.69 -20.41
C ASN A 172 -14.29 25.67 -20.06
N PRO A 173 -15.43 25.21 -19.50
CA PRO A 173 -16.60 26.06 -19.24
C PRO A 173 -16.37 27.12 -18.17
N ARG A 174 -15.28 27.02 -17.39
CA ARG A 174 -14.93 28.04 -16.37
C ARG A 174 -14.38 29.33 -16.99
N LYS A 175 -13.80 29.28 -18.21
CA LYS A 175 -13.32 30.47 -18.91
C LYS A 175 -14.41 31.13 -19.76
N THR A 176 -15.37 30.37 -20.28
CA THR A 176 -16.46 30.91 -21.13
C THR A 176 -17.57 31.62 -20.36
N ARG A 177 -17.73 31.34 -19.06
CA ARG A 177 -18.72 32.03 -18.20
C ARG A 177 -18.28 33.43 -17.77
N ALA A 178 -16.99 33.74 -17.79
CA ALA A 178 -16.45 35.04 -17.39
C ALA A 178 -16.63 36.14 -18.47
N THR A 179 -16.78 35.76 -19.75
CA THR A 179 -16.91 36.72 -20.86
C THR A 179 -18.35 37.01 -21.28
N GLY A 180 -19.32 36.18 -20.87
CA GLY A 180 -20.75 36.37 -21.20
C GLY A 180 -21.61 37.05 -20.13
N GLN A 181 -21.10 37.23 -18.90
CA GLN A 181 -21.92 37.62 -17.75
C GLN A 181 -21.63 39.03 -17.21
N ARG A 182 -20.96 39.89 -17.99
CA ARG A 182 -20.77 41.31 -17.67
C ARG A 182 -21.65 42.29 -18.47
N LYS A 183 -22.56 41.82 -19.33
CA LYS A 183 -23.53 42.70 -20.03
C LYS A 183 -24.95 42.72 -19.47
N CYS A 184 -25.29 41.88 -18.49
CA CYS A 184 -26.67 41.82 -17.97
C CYS A 184 -26.89 42.46 -16.58
N ARG A 185 -25.91 43.18 -16.00
CA ARG A 185 -26.10 43.86 -14.70
C ARG A 185 -26.13 45.40 -14.75
N PHE A 186 -25.90 46.02 -15.91
CA PHE A 186 -25.98 47.50 -16.03
C PHE A 186 -27.35 48.02 -16.48
N ALA A 187 -28.25 47.16 -16.97
CA ALA A 187 -29.57 47.57 -17.48
C ALA A 187 -30.71 47.54 -16.43
N GLN A 188 -30.41 47.23 -15.17
CA GLN A 188 -31.42 47.18 -14.09
C GLN A 188 -31.26 48.29 -13.03
N SER A 189 -30.24 49.15 -13.13
CA SER A 189 -30.03 50.23 -12.16
C SER A 189 -30.70 51.57 -12.51
N GLN A 190 -31.31 51.71 -13.69
CA GLN A 190 -31.92 52.98 -14.15
C GLN A 190 -33.46 52.95 -14.17
N ARG A 191 -34.11 51.95 -13.57
CA ARG A 191 -35.58 51.85 -13.49
C ARG A 191 -36.16 52.01 -12.08
N GLY A 192 -35.39 52.58 -11.15
CA GLY A 192 -35.79 52.78 -9.74
C GLY A 192 -35.92 54.24 -9.28
N ALA A 193 -35.72 55.23 -10.15
CA ALA A 193 -35.66 56.65 -9.75
C ALA A 193 -36.72 57.54 -10.44
N SER A 194 -37.96 57.05 -10.59
CA SER A 194 -39.07 57.88 -11.08
C SER A 194 -40.41 57.46 -10.45
N LYS A 195 -40.47 57.50 -9.12
CA LYS A 195 -41.71 57.46 -8.32
C LYS A 195 -41.52 58.29 -7.04
N LYS A 196 -41.29 59.58 -7.20
CA LYS A 196 -41.56 60.63 -6.21
C LYS A 196 -41.77 61.91 -6.99
N GLU A 197 -43.03 62.19 -7.33
CA GLU A 197 -43.60 63.51 -7.63
C GLU A 197 -44.99 63.24 -8.23
N ASN A 198 -46.02 63.54 -7.44
CA ASN A 198 -47.41 63.86 -7.78
C ASN A 198 -48.39 63.23 -6.78
N GLU A 199 -48.44 63.83 -5.59
CA GLU A 199 -49.64 63.91 -4.76
C GLU A 199 -49.67 65.33 -4.16
N ILE A 200 -50.46 66.19 -4.80
CA ILE A 200 -51.26 67.27 -4.20
C ILE A 200 -52.66 67.09 -4.77
#